data_AF-A0A9D2A6A1-F1
#
_entry.id   AF-A0A9D2A6A1-F1
#
_cell.length_a   1.000
_cell.length_b   1.000
_cell.length_c   1.000
_cell.angle_alpha   90.00
_cell.angle_beta   90.00
_cell.angle_gamma   90.00
#
_symmetry.space_group_name_H-M   'P 1'
#
loop_
_entity.id
_entity.type
_entity.pdbx_description
1 polymer ?
#
loop_
_entity_poly.entity_id
_entity_poly.type
_entity_poly.pdbx_seq_one_letter_code
_entity_poly.pdbx_strand_id
1 'polypeptide(L)'
;MQALGKIRSDLRAIRYYYARKPFFDSAGYVTGAHEVVGLAARYNEVMRSASPQLYDLYVGLYVRNSTQEAFSEERSYTQDYIQRQNKRLLQFLQAKV
;
A
#
# COMPACT_ATOMS: atom_id res chain seq x y z
N MET A 1 -16.23 8.26 -2.86
CA MET A 1 -16.05 7.02 -2.07
C MET A 1 -15.81 5.88 -3.04
N GLN A 2 -14.57 5.40 -3.16
CA GLN A 2 -14.27 4.30 -4.09
C GLN A 2 -14.81 2.95 -3.59
N ALA A 3 -15.08 2.04 -4.53
CA ALA A 3 -15.45 0.67 -4.19
C ALA A 3 -14.25 -0.09 -3.58
N LEU A 4 -14.49 -0.89 -2.53
CA LEU A 4 -13.43 -1.67 -1.87
C LEU A 4 -12.66 -2.59 -2.84
N GLY A 5 -13.34 -3.11 -3.88
CA GLY A 5 -12.69 -3.89 -4.93
C GLY A 5 -11.62 -3.09 -5.68
N LYS A 6 -11.91 -1.83 -6.02
CA LYS A 6 -10.97 -0.92 -6.69
C LYS A 6 -9.78 -0.60 -5.78
N ILE A 7 -10.04 -0.29 -4.52
CA ILE A 7 -8.97 -0.01 -3.53
C ILE A 7 -8.02 -1.21 -3.39
N ARG A 8 -8.56 -2.44 -3.33
CA ARG A 8 -7.74 -3.65 -3.26
C ARG A 8 -6.90 -3.85 -4.53
N SER A 9 -7.47 -3.56 -5.70
CA SER A 9 -6.74 -3.61 -6.97
C SER A 9 -5.62 -2.58 -7.01
N ASP A 10 -5.89 -1.34 -6.59
CA ASP A 10 -4.91 -0.26 -6.54
C ASP A 10 -3.77 -0.59 -5.58
N LEU A 11 -4.07 -1.09 -4.38
CA LEU A 11 -3.06 -1.52 -3.42
C LEU A 11 -2.18 -2.68 -3.93
N ARG A 12 -2.73 -3.60 -4.74
CA ARG A 12 -1.92 -4.65 -5.41
C ARG A 12 -0.97 -4.05 -6.45
N ALA A 13 -1.45 -3.09 -7.24
CA ALA A 13 -0.62 -2.40 -8.22
C ALA A 13 0.50 -1.59 -7.53
N ILE A 14 0.18 -0.87 -6.45
CA ILE A 14 1.15 -0.11 -5.64
C ILE A 14 2.21 -1.05 -5.05
N ARG A 15 1.78 -2.19 -4.48
CA ARG A 15 2.71 -3.20 -3.97
C ARG A 15 3.67 -3.71 -5.03
N TYR A 16 3.14 -4.01 -6.22
CA TYR A 16 3.95 -4.46 -7.34
C TYR A 16 4.94 -3.38 -7.82
N TYR A 17 4.48 -2.12 -7.89
CA TYR A 17 5.32 -0.98 -8.21
C TYR A 17 6.50 -0.88 -7.25
N TYR A 18 6.27 -0.88 -5.94
CA TYR A 18 7.36 -0.77 -4.97
C TYR A 18 8.28 -1.99 -4.97
N ALA A 19 7.75 -3.20 -5.16
CA ALA A 19 8.55 -4.41 -5.31
C ALA A 19 9.50 -4.36 -6.52
N ARG A 20 9.16 -3.56 -7.54
CA ARG A 20 9.95 -3.41 -8.78
C ARG A 20 10.31 -1.95 -9.05
N LYS A 21 10.44 -1.12 -8.01
CA LYS A 21 10.63 0.32 -8.18
C LYS A 21 11.80 0.67 -9.12
N PRO A 22 12.98 0.03 -9.03
CA PRO A 22 14.09 0.33 -9.94
C PRO A 22 13.77 0.09 -11.42
N PHE A 23 12.93 -0.90 -11.72
CA PHE A 23 12.47 -1.18 -13.09
C PHE A 23 11.51 -0.09 -13.59
N PHE A 24 10.56 0.34 -12.77
CA PHE A 24 9.64 1.42 -13.15
C PHE A 24 10.37 2.75 -13.32
N ASP A 25 11.33 3.04 -12.44
CA ASP A 25 12.17 4.23 -12.54
C ASP A 25 12.99 4.21 -13.83
N SER A 26 13.62 3.08 -14.17
CA SER A 26 14.47 2.98 -15.37
C SER A 26 13.66 2.98 -16.67
N ALA A 27 12.56 2.23 -16.73
CA ALA A 27 11.66 2.21 -17.89
C ALA A 27 11.03 3.60 -18.14
N GLY A 28 10.78 4.35 -17.06
CA GLY A 28 10.21 5.69 -17.11
C GLY A 28 11.02 6.69 -17.93
N TYR A 29 12.35 6.53 -18.01
CA TYR A 29 13.20 7.38 -18.85
C TYR A 29 12.98 7.18 -20.36
N VAL A 30 12.45 6.02 -20.76
CA VAL A 30 12.25 5.66 -22.17
C VAL A 30 10.79 5.85 -22.57
N THR A 31 9.85 5.36 -21.77
CA THR A 31 8.42 5.33 -22.10
C THR A 31 7.62 6.46 -21.47
N GLY A 32 8.23 7.25 -20.60
CA GLY A 32 7.50 8.05 -19.61
C GLY A 32 7.06 7.21 -18.40
N ALA A 33 6.76 7.89 -17.29
CA ALA A 33 6.36 7.23 -16.04
C ALA A 33 5.02 6.49 -16.19
N HIS A 34 4.97 5.23 -15.75
CA HIS A 34 3.73 4.45 -15.72
C HIS A 34 2.71 5.07 -14.74
N GLU A 35 1.41 4.98 -15.03
CA GLU A 35 0.32 5.56 -14.21
C GLU A 35 0.34 5.13 -12.74
N VAL A 36 0.91 3.96 -12.44
CA VAL A 36 1.05 3.41 -11.09
C VAL A 36 1.89 4.32 -10.18
N VAL A 37 2.80 5.13 -10.74
CA VAL A 37 3.61 6.10 -9.98
C VAL A 37 2.70 7.18 -9.39
N GLY A 38 1.79 7.73 -10.20
CA GLY A 38 0.79 8.70 -9.74
C GLY A 38 -0.23 8.08 -8.79
N LEU A 39 -0.61 6.83 -9.03
CA LEU A 39 -1.47 6.07 -8.13
C LEU A 39 -0.84 5.91 -6.73
N ALA A 40 0.43 5.50 -6.67
CA ALA A 40 1.16 5.36 -5.42
C ALA A 40 1.28 6.71 -4.70
N ALA A 41 1.60 7.79 -5.42
CA ALA A 41 1.67 9.14 -4.85
C ALA A 41 0.35 9.56 -4.19
N ARG A 42 -0.81 9.33 -4.85
CA ARG A 42 -2.13 9.65 -4.29
C ARG A 42 -2.43 8.89 -3.00
N TYR A 43 -2.10 7.61 -2.94
CA TYR A 43 -2.30 6.82 -1.73
C TYR A 43 -1.35 7.25 -0.61
N ASN A 44 -0.08 7.50 -0.93
CA ASN A 44 0.90 8.02 0.03
C ASN A 44 0.42 9.34 0.64
N GLU A 45 -0.14 10.23 -0.17
CA GLU A 45 -0.70 11.52 0.25
C GLU A 45 -1.78 11.33 1.32
N VAL A 46 -2.77 10.47 1.05
CA VAL A 46 -3.83 10.14 2.01
C VAL A 46 -3.26 9.56 3.31
N MET A 47 -2.25 8.68 3.19
CA MET A 47 -1.63 8.03 4.34
C MET A 47 -0.89 8.99 5.26
N ARG A 48 -0.47 10.18 4.81
CA ARG A 48 0.14 11.20 5.67
C ARG A 48 -0.76 11.67 6.81
N SER A 49 -2.09 11.52 6.65
CA SER A 49 -3.09 11.87 7.65
C SER A 49 -3.64 10.67 8.43
N ALA A 50 -3.13 9.46 8.17
CA ALA A 50 -3.58 8.26 8.85
C ALA A 50 -3.04 8.19 10.28
N SER A 51 -3.64 7.34 11.11
CA SER A 51 -3.03 7.04 12.41
C SER A 51 -1.66 6.36 12.21
N PRO A 52 -0.73 6.49 13.17
CA PRO A 52 0.60 5.88 13.05
C PRO A 52 0.55 4.36 12.77
N GLN A 53 -0.41 3.65 13.34
CA GLN A 53 -0.58 2.19 13.13
C GLN A 53 -1.02 1.86 11.71
N LEU A 54 -1.92 2.65 11.11
CA LEU A 54 -2.35 2.45 9.73
C LEU A 54 -1.24 2.83 8.75
N TYR A 55 -0.48 3.88 9.07
CA TYR A 55 0.69 4.28 8.30
C TYR A 55 1.76 3.17 8.27
N ASP A 56 2.17 2.67 9.45
CA ASP A 56 3.15 1.58 9.55
C ASP A 56 2.68 0.31 8.82
N LEU A 57 1.41 -0.06 8.97
CA LEU A 57 0.82 -1.19 8.26
C LEU A 57 0.87 -1.01 6.74
N TYR A 58 0.52 0.18 6.24
CA TYR A 58 0.56 0.48 4.80
C TYR A 58 1.98 0.38 4.26
N VAL A 59 2.94 0.99 4.96
CA VAL A 59 4.35 0.96 4.58
C VAL A 59 4.87 -0.48 4.59
N GLY A 60 4.57 -1.26 5.63
CA GLY A 60 4.98 -2.66 5.71
C GLY A 60 4.44 -3.52 4.57
N LEU A 61 3.12 -3.53 4.38
CA LEU A 61 2.47 -4.43 3.43
C LEU A 61 2.63 -4.00 1.97
N TYR A 62 2.57 -2.69 1.69
CA TYR A 62 2.45 -2.18 0.32
C TYR A 62 3.69 -1.44 -0.20
N VAL A 63 4.48 -0.80 0.67
CA VAL A 63 5.72 -0.11 0.23
C VAL A 63 6.93 -1.01 0.38
N ARG A 64 7.03 -1.77 1.47
CA ARG A 64 8.11 -2.73 1.72
C ARG A 64 7.82 -4.12 1.15
N ASN A 65 6.64 -4.31 0.56
CA ASN A 65 6.20 -5.55 -0.08
C ASN A 65 6.14 -6.77 0.87
N SER A 66 6.06 -6.56 2.19
CA SER A 66 6.00 -7.67 3.15
C SER A 66 4.70 -8.47 3.02
N THR A 67 4.77 -9.78 3.27
CA THR A 67 3.56 -10.57 3.52
C THR A 67 2.98 -10.19 4.88
N GLN A 68 1.70 -10.50 5.12
CA GLN A 68 1.11 -10.28 6.44
C GLN A 68 1.77 -11.12 7.52
N GLU A 69 2.23 -12.32 7.17
CA GLU A 69 2.99 -13.22 8.04
C GLU A 69 4.32 -12.58 8.45
N ALA A 70 5.19 -12.25 7.50
CA ALA A 70 6.49 -11.64 7.78
C ALA A 70 6.36 -10.31 8.53
N PHE A 71 5.37 -9.48 8.17
CA PHE A 71 5.12 -8.23 8.88
C PHE A 71 4.60 -8.46 10.31
N SER A 72 3.78 -9.50 10.53
CA SER A 72 3.29 -9.85 11.87
C SER A 72 4.43 -10.33 12.77
N GLU A 73 5.34 -11.14 12.25
CA GLU A 73 6.54 -11.58 12.97
C GLU A 73 7.45 -10.40 13.32
N GLU A 74 7.75 -9.54 12.35
CA GLU A 74 8.58 -8.33 12.55
C GLU A 74 8.02 -7.42 13.65
N ARG A 75 6.69 -7.36 13.78
CA ARG A 75 6.00 -6.53 14.77
C ARG A 75 5.63 -7.27 16.06
N SER A 76 5.99 -8.55 16.18
CA SER A 76 5.58 -9.41 17.30
C SER A 76 4.05 -9.41 17.54
N TYR A 77 3.30 -9.41 16.45
CA TYR A 77 1.85 -9.53 16.43
C TYR A 77 1.41 -10.86 15.83
N THR A 78 0.16 -11.24 16.08
CA THR A 78 -0.44 -12.36 15.35
C THR A 78 -0.83 -11.91 13.94
N GLN A 79 -0.78 -12.84 12.99
CA GLN A 79 -1.25 -12.59 11.63
C GLN A 79 -2.72 -12.17 11.59
N ASP A 80 -3.56 -12.73 12.48
CA ASP A 80 -4.97 -12.33 12.63
C ASP A 80 -5.13 -10.85 13.03
N TYR A 81 -4.27 -10.35 13.94
CA TYR A 81 -4.27 -8.93 14.28
C TYR A 81 -3.96 -8.06 13.06
N ILE A 82 -2.96 -8.45 12.26
CA ILE A 82 -2.62 -7.77 11.00
C ILE A 82 -3.78 -7.80 9.99
N GLN A 83 -4.50 -8.93 9.87
CA GLN A 83 -5.69 -9.03 9.02
C GLN A 83 -6.79 -8.05 9.45
N ARG A 84 -7.05 -7.94 10.76
CA ARG A 84 -8.02 -6.99 11.32
C ARG A 84 -7.59 -5.53 11.10
N GLN A 85 -6.31 -5.20 11.28
CA GLN A 85 -5.82 -3.85 10.97
C GLN A 85 -5.89 -3.57 9.47
N ASN A 86 -5.64 -4.54 8.60
CA ASN A 86 -5.77 -4.36 7.16
C ASN A 86 -7.22 -4.08 6.74
N LYS A 87 -8.21 -4.71 7.40
CA LYS A 87 -9.62 -4.35 7.20
C LYS A 87 -9.90 -2.89 7.55
N ARG A 88 -9.35 -2.40 8.67
CA ARG A 88 -9.47 -0.99 9.09
C ARG A 88 -8.78 -0.04 8.12
N LEU A 89 -7.62 -0.41 7.60
CA LEU A 89 -6.91 0.35 6.57
C LEU A 89 -7.77 0.51 5.32
N LEU A 90 -8.41 -0.58 4.84
CA LEU A 90 -9.30 -0.52 3.68
C LEU A 90 -10.51 0.40 3.91
N GLN A 91 -11.08 0.41 5.12
CA GLN A 91 -12.18 1.30 5.49
C GLN A 91 -11.72 2.76 5.54
N PHE A 92 -10.56 3.03 6.13
CA PHE A 92 -9.96 4.37 6.14
C PHE A 92 -9.72 4.89 4.71
N LEU A 93 -9.10 4.08 3.85
CA LEU A 93 -8.85 4.43 2.46
C LEU A 93 -10.15 4.64 1.69
N GLN A 94 -11.18 3.84 1.95
CA GLN A 94 -12.50 4.02 1.32
C GLN A 94 -13.13 5.37 1.64
N ALA A 95 -12.92 5.89 2.86
CA ALA A 95 -13.43 7.18 3.27
C ALA A 95 -12.61 8.37 2.74
N LYS A 96 -11.36 8.15 2.30
CA LYS A 96 -10.40 9.22 1.99
C LYS A 96 -9.92 9.27 0.54
N VAL A 97 -10.02 8.17 -0.21
CA VAL A 97 -9.67 8.04 -1.64
C VAL A 97 -10.91 8.12 -2.51
#